data_AF-A0ABD6X5Y6-F1
#
_entry.id   AF-A0ABD6X5Y6-F1
#
_cell.length_a   1.000
_cell.length_b   1.000
_cell.length_c   1.000
_cell.angle_alpha   90.00
_cell.angle_beta   90.00
_cell.angle_gamma   90.00
#
_symmetry.space_group_name_H-M   'P 1'
#
loop_
_entity.id
_entity.type
_entity.pdbx_description
1 polymer ?
#
loop_
_entity_poly.entity_id
_entity_poly.type
_entity_poly.pdbx_seq_one_letter_code
_entity_poly.pdbx_strand_id
1 'polypeptide(L)'
;MWKWLHPYAKPERCYQLCGTLLPWFSVLAFSLILVGTIWGLMFAPTDYQQGDSFRLIYWHVPAAIWSMGAYVSMAIAAFIGLVWQIRLSDMAAAAMAPVGAVFTFIALFTGAVWGKPMWGTWWVWDARLTSELILLFLYLGVIALYNAFDDHKTAAKAAGLLAIVGVINIPIIHFSVEWWNTLHQGATITKFAKPSMSTDMLWPLLLNIFGYAFFFGVVTMISLRNEILLRESHRPWVRELVK
;
A
#
# COMPACT_ATOMS: atom_id res chain seq x y z
N MET A 1 -5.80 11.28 -29.82
CA MET A 1 -4.92 11.71 -28.70
C MET A 1 -5.78 12.19 -27.54
N TRP A 2 -5.71 11.53 -26.39
CA TRP A 2 -6.61 11.72 -25.24
C TRP A 2 -6.54 13.15 -24.64
N LYS A 3 -7.40 14.05 -25.10
CA LYS A 3 -7.48 15.45 -24.64
C LYS A 3 -7.81 15.58 -23.14
N TRP A 4 -8.39 14.56 -22.50
CA TRP A 4 -8.75 14.58 -21.08
C TRP A 4 -7.60 14.23 -20.12
N LEU A 5 -6.58 13.48 -20.56
CA LEU A 5 -5.41 13.14 -19.74
C LEU A 5 -4.33 14.25 -19.76
N HIS A 6 -4.27 15.04 -20.83
CA HIS A 6 -3.29 16.10 -21.05
C HIS A 6 -3.30 17.23 -19.97
N PRO A 7 -4.45 17.63 -19.39
CA PRO A 7 -4.52 18.52 -18.23
C PRO A 7 -3.72 18.06 -17.02
N TYR A 8 -3.84 16.78 -16.64
CA TYR A 8 -3.29 16.26 -15.39
C TYR A 8 -1.82 15.83 -15.51
N ALA A 9 -1.27 15.82 -16.73
CA ALA A 9 0.17 15.71 -16.94
C ALA A 9 0.94 16.97 -16.46
N LYS A 10 0.25 18.07 -16.14
CA LYS A 10 0.85 19.29 -15.56
C LYS A 10 1.00 19.14 -14.04
N PRO A 11 2.22 19.28 -13.49
CA PRO A 11 2.46 19.16 -12.04
C PRO A 11 1.60 20.08 -11.18
N GLU A 12 1.37 21.33 -11.61
CA GLU A 12 0.51 22.29 -10.91
C GLU A 12 -0.94 21.81 -10.74
N ARG A 13 -1.54 21.27 -11.81
CA ARG A 13 -2.92 20.75 -11.76
C ARG A 13 -3.01 19.48 -10.90
N CYS A 14 -1.99 18.63 -10.95
CA CYS A 14 -1.90 17.46 -10.09
C CYS A 14 -1.80 17.89 -8.61
N TYR A 15 -0.95 18.87 -8.29
CA TYR A 15 -0.81 19.42 -6.95
C TYR A 15 -2.12 19.99 -6.41
N GLN A 16 -2.84 20.79 -7.22
CA GLN A 16 -4.15 21.34 -6.87
C GLN A 16 -5.19 20.23 -6.67
N LEU A 17 -5.25 19.24 -7.57
CA LEU A 17 -6.17 18.11 -7.46
C LEU A 17 -5.94 17.31 -6.17
N CYS A 18 -4.68 17.00 -5.85
CA CYS A 18 -4.32 16.35 -4.59
C CYS A 18 -4.80 17.19 -3.40
N GLY A 19 -4.62 18.52 -3.42
CA GLY A 19 -5.12 19.42 -2.38
C GLY A 19 -6.64 19.37 -2.20
N THR A 20 -7.39 19.36 -3.31
CA THR A 20 -8.86 19.31 -3.29
C THR A 20 -9.38 17.96 -2.79
N LEU A 21 -8.74 16.84 -3.15
CA LEU A 21 -9.17 15.50 -2.76
C LEU A 21 -8.73 15.10 -1.35
N LEU A 22 -7.64 15.69 -0.84
CA LEU A 22 -7.06 15.38 0.46
C LEU A 22 -8.05 15.41 1.63
N PRO A 23 -8.88 16.45 1.84
CA PRO A 23 -9.81 16.47 2.97
C PRO A 23 -10.86 15.36 2.90
N TRP A 24 -11.39 15.06 1.71
CA TRP A 24 -12.37 14.00 1.51
C TRP A 24 -11.79 12.62 1.82
N PHE A 25 -10.60 12.33 1.27
CA PHE A 25 -9.89 11.09 1.56
C PHE A 25 -9.53 10.97 3.04
N SER A 26 -9.18 12.08 3.70
CA SER A 26 -8.83 12.10 5.13
C SER A 26 -10.03 11.80 6.01
N VAL A 27 -11.18 12.42 5.73
CA VAL A 27 -12.44 12.15 6.47
C VAL A 27 -12.88 10.71 6.28
N LEU A 28 -12.83 10.18 5.04
CA LEU A 28 -13.19 8.80 4.75
C LEU A 28 -12.22 7.81 5.41
N ALA A 29 -10.91 8.03 5.31
CA ALA A 29 -9.89 7.20 5.95
C ALA A 29 -10.13 7.14 7.46
N PHE A 30 -10.24 8.30 8.11
CA PHE A 30 -10.43 8.38 9.55
C PHE A 30 -11.74 7.70 9.98
N SER A 31 -12.85 8.02 9.33
CA SER A 31 -14.17 7.48 9.69
C SER A 31 -14.24 5.97 9.52
N LEU A 32 -13.75 5.45 8.39
CA LEU A 32 -13.80 4.01 8.10
C LEU A 32 -12.87 3.20 9.00
N ILE A 33 -11.64 3.68 9.24
CA ILE A 33 -10.69 3.02 10.16
C ILE A 33 -11.25 3.05 11.58
N LEU A 34 -11.76 4.19 12.03
CA LEU A 34 -12.30 4.34 13.38
C LEU A 34 -13.48 3.39 13.60
N VAL A 35 -14.47 3.42 12.72
CA VAL A 35 -15.67 2.57 12.81
C VAL A 35 -15.31 1.10 12.66
N GLY A 36 -14.52 0.75 11.65
CA GLY A 36 -14.10 -0.63 11.40
C GLY A 36 -13.30 -1.22 12.55
N THR A 37 -12.36 -0.46 13.11
CA THR A 37 -11.54 -0.88 14.25
C THR A 37 -12.38 -1.00 15.53
N ILE A 38 -13.20 0.01 15.87
CA ILE A 38 -14.06 -0.05 17.06
C ILE A 38 -15.04 -1.23 16.97
N TRP A 39 -15.71 -1.38 15.82
CA TRP A 39 -16.64 -2.48 15.60
C TRP A 39 -15.93 -3.83 15.73
N GLY A 40 -14.82 -4.02 15.02
CA GLY A 40 -14.08 -5.27 15.04
C GLY A 40 -13.51 -5.63 16.43
N LEU A 41 -12.95 -4.65 17.15
CA LEU A 41 -12.31 -4.92 18.43
C LEU A 41 -13.29 -5.10 19.59
N MET A 42 -14.40 -4.38 19.61
CA MET A 42 -15.30 -4.37 20.77
C MET A 42 -16.56 -5.22 20.57
N PHE A 43 -17.05 -5.37 19.33
CA PHE A 43 -18.37 -5.94 19.08
C PHE A 43 -18.34 -7.22 18.25
N ALA A 44 -17.28 -7.49 17.48
CA ALA A 44 -17.20 -8.75 16.74
C ALA A 44 -17.13 -9.95 17.71
N PRO A 45 -17.81 -11.07 17.42
CA PRO A 45 -17.73 -12.27 18.25
C PRO A 45 -16.31 -12.85 18.23
N THR A 46 -15.91 -13.55 19.28
CA THR A 46 -14.61 -14.24 19.34
C THR A 46 -14.57 -15.38 18.32
N ASP A 47 -13.40 -15.60 17.71
CA ASP A 47 -13.21 -16.76 16.84
C ASP A 47 -13.16 -18.06 17.66
N TYR A 48 -13.77 -19.12 17.12
CA TYR A 48 -13.87 -20.41 17.80
C TYR A 48 -12.50 -21.08 18.05
N GLN A 49 -11.53 -20.89 17.15
CA GLN A 49 -10.18 -21.46 17.28
C GLN A 49 -9.18 -20.46 17.85
N GLN A 50 -9.28 -19.18 17.45
CA GLN A 50 -8.28 -18.16 17.75
C GLN A 50 -8.62 -17.30 18.99
N GLY A 51 -9.82 -17.44 19.56
CA GLY A 51 -10.29 -16.61 20.67
C GLY A 51 -10.27 -15.13 20.30
N ASP A 52 -9.91 -14.24 21.24
CA ASP A 52 -9.76 -12.80 20.98
C ASP A 52 -8.52 -12.45 20.12
N SER A 53 -7.55 -13.36 19.96
CA SER A 53 -6.34 -13.09 19.17
C SER A 53 -6.68 -12.80 17.70
N PHE A 54 -7.80 -13.34 17.20
CA PHE A 54 -8.28 -13.10 15.84
C PHE A 54 -8.47 -11.61 15.54
N ARG A 55 -8.75 -10.78 16.55
CA ARG A 55 -9.07 -9.36 16.38
C ARG A 55 -7.91 -8.56 15.76
N LEU A 56 -6.68 -9.09 15.82
CA LEU A 56 -5.53 -8.53 15.09
C LEU A 56 -5.75 -8.50 13.56
N ILE A 57 -6.66 -9.31 13.03
CA ILE A 57 -7.04 -9.31 11.62
C ILE A 57 -7.45 -7.93 11.11
N TYR A 58 -8.09 -7.12 11.96
CA TYR A 58 -8.60 -5.79 11.61
C TYR A 58 -7.50 -4.77 11.33
N TRP A 59 -6.25 -5.06 11.73
CA TRP A 59 -5.07 -4.26 11.37
C TRP A 59 -4.16 -5.00 10.41
N HIS A 60 -3.90 -6.28 10.68
CA HIS A 60 -2.95 -7.08 9.92
C HIS A 60 -3.37 -7.27 8.45
N VAL A 61 -4.62 -7.71 8.21
CA VAL A 61 -5.08 -8.03 6.85
C VAL A 61 -5.20 -6.77 5.97
N PRO A 62 -5.78 -5.65 6.44
CA PRO A 62 -5.74 -4.40 5.69
C PRO A 62 -4.31 -3.94 5.37
N ALA A 63 -3.38 -4.04 6.31
CA ALA A 63 -1.97 -3.70 6.08
C ALA A 63 -1.33 -4.61 5.00
N ALA A 64 -1.55 -5.92 5.07
CA ALA A 64 -1.03 -6.87 4.09
C ALA A 64 -1.65 -6.70 2.69
N ILE A 65 -2.94 -6.36 2.59
CA ILE A 65 -3.58 -6.08 1.29
C ILE A 65 -2.97 -4.81 0.68
N TRP A 66 -2.79 -3.75 1.47
CA TRP A 66 -2.28 -2.48 0.98
C TRP A 66 -0.76 -2.43 0.84
N SER A 67 0.00 -3.33 1.47
CA SER A 67 1.43 -3.52 1.17
C SER A 67 1.61 -3.98 -0.28
N MET A 68 0.83 -4.98 -0.72
CA MET A 68 0.82 -5.48 -2.09
C MET A 68 0.16 -4.49 -3.06
N GLY A 69 -0.98 -3.93 -2.68
CA GLY A 69 -1.74 -2.98 -3.52
C GLY A 69 -0.96 -1.70 -3.82
N ALA A 70 -0.23 -1.17 -2.83
CA ALA A 70 0.66 -0.03 -3.04
C ALA A 70 1.81 -0.38 -4.00
N TYR A 71 2.32 -1.62 -3.97
CA TYR A 71 3.45 -2.03 -4.81
C TYR A 71 3.00 -2.13 -6.26
N VAL A 72 1.84 -2.72 -6.50
CA VAL A 72 1.20 -2.76 -7.82
C VAL A 72 0.93 -1.34 -8.33
N SER A 73 0.38 -0.45 -7.50
CA SER A 73 0.11 0.95 -7.86
C SER A 73 1.40 1.69 -8.24
N MET A 74 2.46 1.50 -7.46
CA MET A 74 3.79 2.04 -7.72
C MET A 74 4.39 1.50 -9.02
N ALA A 75 4.29 0.19 -9.27
CA ALA A 75 4.78 -0.42 -10.50
C ALA A 75 4.00 0.03 -11.75
N ILE A 76 2.69 0.24 -11.64
CA ILE A 76 1.88 0.84 -12.72
C ILE A 76 2.37 2.27 -13.01
N ALA A 77 2.59 3.08 -11.96
CA ALA A 77 3.13 4.43 -12.15
C ALA A 77 4.52 4.40 -12.80
N ALA A 78 5.42 3.52 -12.34
CA ALA A 78 6.74 3.33 -12.94
C ALA A 78 6.65 2.89 -14.42
N PHE A 79 5.76 1.96 -14.74
CA PHE A 79 5.51 1.52 -16.13
C PHE A 79 5.02 2.68 -16.99
N ILE A 80 4.09 3.49 -16.48
CA ILE A 80 3.59 4.65 -17.20
C ILE A 80 4.72 5.67 -17.44
N GLY A 81 5.56 5.92 -16.43
CA GLY A 81 6.73 6.78 -16.52
C GLY A 81 7.74 6.29 -17.56
N LEU A 82 8.02 4.99 -17.59
CA LEU A 82 8.97 4.40 -18.54
C LEU A 82 8.45 4.39 -19.99
N VAL A 83 7.19 4.01 -20.22
CA VAL A 83 6.64 3.88 -21.57
C VAL A 83 6.27 5.23 -22.18
N TRP A 84 5.57 6.08 -21.43
CA TRP A 84 5.06 7.36 -21.93
C TRP A 84 5.92 8.57 -21.51
N GLN A 85 7.00 8.37 -20.75
CA GLN A 85 7.91 9.44 -20.32
C GLN A 85 7.19 10.58 -19.58
N ILE A 86 6.17 10.22 -18.79
CA ILE A 86 5.37 11.15 -18.00
C ILE A 86 6.07 11.39 -16.65
N ARG A 87 6.63 12.59 -16.47
CA ARG A 87 7.38 13.00 -15.27
C ARG A 87 6.61 12.80 -13.96
N LEU A 88 5.31 13.06 -13.97
CA LEU A 88 4.46 12.91 -12.79
C LEU A 88 4.37 11.45 -12.31
N SER A 89 4.45 10.49 -13.22
CA SER A 89 4.38 9.08 -12.87
C SER A 89 5.61 8.65 -12.07
N ASP A 90 6.79 9.18 -12.41
CA ASP A 90 8.02 8.93 -11.64
C ASP A 90 7.96 9.53 -10.24
N MET A 91 7.37 10.73 -10.11
CA MET A 91 7.14 11.38 -8.81
C MET A 91 6.14 10.59 -7.96
N ALA A 92 5.07 10.08 -8.58
CA ALA A 92 4.07 9.26 -7.91
C ALA A 92 4.66 7.93 -7.42
N ALA A 93 5.48 7.26 -8.23
CA ALA A 93 6.19 6.05 -7.84
C ALA A 93 7.13 6.30 -6.64
N ALA A 94 7.92 7.38 -6.68
CA ALA A 94 8.77 7.78 -5.56
C ALA A 94 7.97 8.09 -4.29
N ALA A 95 6.82 8.76 -4.42
CA ALA A 95 5.95 9.09 -3.30
C ALA A 95 5.27 7.87 -2.67
N MET A 96 4.95 6.84 -3.46
CA MET A 96 4.31 5.61 -2.98
C MET A 96 5.28 4.67 -2.27
N ALA A 97 6.55 4.62 -2.67
CA ALA A 97 7.50 3.61 -2.19
C ALA A 97 7.66 3.59 -0.64
N PRO A 98 7.84 4.73 0.07
CA PRO A 98 7.92 4.73 1.53
C PRO A 98 6.62 4.32 2.21
N VAL A 99 5.47 4.71 1.63
CA VAL A 99 4.15 4.38 2.19
C VAL A 99 3.90 2.88 2.13
N GLY A 100 4.20 2.26 0.99
CA GLY A 100 4.11 0.82 0.81
C GLY A 100 5.05 0.04 1.73
N ALA A 101 6.31 0.48 1.88
CA ALA A 101 7.26 -0.11 2.83
C ALA A 101 6.73 -0.12 4.27
N VAL A 102 6.09 0.97 4.72
CA VAL A 102 5.49 1.04 6.06
C VAL A 102 4.34 0.05 6.21
N PHE A 103 3.47 -0.09 5.21
CA PHE A 103 2.42 -1.12 5.24
C PHE A 103 3.01 -2.53 5.29
N THR A 104 4.05 -2.84 4.51
CA THR A 104 4.73 -4.14 4.56
C THR A 104 5.34 -4.39 5.93
N PHE A 105 6.00 -3.40 6.52
CA PHE A 105 6.55 -3.52 7.87
C PHE A 105 5.45 -3.78 8.91
N ILE A 106 4.34 -3.03 8.87
CA ILE A 106 3.20 -3.25 9.76
C ILE A 106 2.62 -4.65 9.56
N ALA A 107 2.47 -5.12 8.32
CA ALA A 107 2.00 -6.46 8.01
C ALA A 107 2.90 -7.54 8.61
N LEU A 108 4.21 -7.44 8.41
CA LEU A 108 5.20 -8.37 8.99
C LEU A 108 5.18 -8.36 10.51
N PHE A 109 5.18 -7.17 11.13
CA PHE A 109 5.20 -7.02 12.57
C PHE A 109 3.92 -7.56 13.22
N THR A 110 2.75 -7.12 12.73
CA THR A 110 1.46 -7.58 13.25
C THR A 110 1.23 -9.07 12.96
N GLY A 111 1.75 -9.58 11.84
CA GLY A 111 1.74 -11.00 11.50
C GLY A 111 2.57 -11.83 12.48
N ALA A 112 3.76 -11.37 12.84
CA ALA A 112 4.60 -12.03 13.85
C ALA A 112 3.93 -12.02 15.24
N VAL A 113 3.33 -10.90 15.64
CA VAL A 113 2.57 -10.76 16.90
C VAL A 113 1.40 -11.73 16.92
N TRP A 114 0.67 -11.87 15.81
CA TRP A 114 -0.45 -12.81 15.71
C TRP A 114 0.01 -14.27 15.62
N GLY A 115 1.16 -14.53 15.00
CA GLY A 115 1.72 -15.88 14.89
C GLY A 115 2.11 -16.50 16.24
N LYS A 116 2.56 -15.68 17.21
CA LYS A 116 2.99 -16.18 18.52
C LYS A 116 1.91 -16.94 19.29
N PRO A 117 0.69 -16.40 19.51
CA PRO A 117 -0.39 -17.14 20.17
C PRO A 117 -0.95 -18.26 19.28
N MET A 118 -0.94 -18.11 17.95
CA MET A 118 -1.58 -19.07 17.05
C MET A 118 -0.74 -20.32 16.75
N TRP A 119 0.56 -20.16 16.63
CA TRP A 119 1.47 -21.21 16.18
C TRP A 119 2.70 -21.39 17.09
N GLY A 120 2.74 -20.69 18.22
CA GLY A 120 3.81 -20.80 19.21
C GLY A 120 5.12 -20.08 18.84
N THR A 121 5.22 -19.51 17.65
CA THR A 121 6.43 -18.85 17.11
C THR A 121 6.12 -17.49 16.48
N TRP A 122 7.08 -16.57 16.55
CA TRP A 122 7.00 -15.25 15.94
C TRP A 122 7.32 -15.28 14.44
N TRP A 123 8.07 -16.30 13.99
CA TRP A 123 8.54 -16.40 12.62
C TRP A 123 8.70 -17.86 12.20
N VAL A 124 8.36 -18.12 10.94
CA VAL A 124 8.73 -19.32 10.22
C VAL A 124 9.20 -18.92 8.82
N TRP A 125 10.14 -19.66 8.26
CA TRP A 125 10.66 -19.42 6.91
C TRP A 125 9.77 -20.08 5.86
N ASP A 126 8.47 -19.78 5.88
CA ASP A 126 7.54 -20.26 4.88
C ASP A 126 7.46 -19.33 3.66
N ALA A 127 6.81 -19.80 2.60
CA ALA A 127 6.71 -19.06 1.35
C ALA A 127 6.04 -17.69 1.51
N ARG A 128 5.05 -17.56 2.40
CA ARG A 128 4.28 -16.33 2.58
C ARG A 128 5.06 -15.26 3.33
N LEU A 129 5.60 -15.59 4.51
CA LEU A 129 6.38 -14.65 5.32
C LEU A 129 7.67 -14.24 4.59
N THR A 130 8.32 -15.21 3.94
CA THR A 130 9.55 -14.94 3.18
C THR A 130 9.28 -14.01 1.99
N SER A 131 8.19 -14.24 1.23
CA SER A 131 7.85 -13.37 0.10
C SER A 131 7.35 -11.98 0.53
N GLU A 132 6.65 -11.85 1.66
CA GLU A 132 6.30 -10.54 2.24
C GLU A 132 7.55 -9.79 2.75
N LEU A 133 8.55 -10.50 3.31
CA LEU A 133 9.83 -9.89 3.67
C LEU A 133 10.62 -9.44 2.43
N ILE A 134 10.61 -10.25 1.37
CA ILE A 134 11.19 -9.87 0.08
C ILE A 134 10.49 -8.61 -0.46
N LEU A 135 9.16 -8.48 -0.30
CA LEU A 135 8.44 -7.27 -0.68
C LEU A 135 8.97 -6.03 0.06
N LEU A 136 9.26 -6.15 1.35
CA LEU A 136 9.85 -5.05 2.13
C LEU A 136 11.21 -4.65 1.55
N PHE A 137 12.06 -5.64 1.24
CA PHE A 137 13.37 -5.37 0.62
C PHE A 137 13.25 -4.79 -0.78
N LEU A 138 12.25 -5.19 -1.56
CA LEU A 138 11.98 -4.58 -2.86
C LEU A 138 11.62 -3.10 -2.71
N TYR A 139 10.76 -2.74 -1.75
CA TYR A 139 10.47 -1.34 -1.46
C TYR A 139 11.72 -0.56 -1.03
N LEU A 140 12.51 -1.11 -0.11
CA LEU A 140 13.76 -0.47 0.33
C LEU A 140 14.75 -0.33 -0.83
N GLY A 141 14.82 -1.31 -1.73
CA GLY A 141 15.61 -1.24 -2.96
C GLY A 141 15.15 -0.13 -3.89
N VAL A 142 13.84 0.03 -4.10
CA VAL A 142 13.27 1.13 -4.90
C VAL A 142 13.60 2.49 -4.26
N ILE A 143 13.43 2.63 -2.94
CA ILE A 143 13.77 3.86 -2.21
C ILE A 143 15.27 4.15 -2.33
N ALA A 144 16.12 3.16 -2.15
CA ALA A 144 17.57 3.31 -2.27
C ALA A 144 17.97 3.75 -3.69
N LEU A 145 17.40 3.15 -4.73
CA LEU A 145 17.69 3.51 -6.12
C LEU A 145 17.25 4.95 -6.46
N TYR A 146 16.13 5.42 -5.92
CA TYR A 146 15.74 6.83 -6.09
C TYR A 146 16.75 7.81 -5.47
N ASN A 147 17.48 7.40 -4.43
CA ASN A 147 18.44 8.23 -3.70
C ASN A 147 19.91 7.97 -4.08
N ALA A 148 20.21 6.97 -4.91
CA ALA A 148 21.57 6.55 -5.23
C ALA A 148 22.21 7.32 -6.41
N PHE A 149 21.42 8.07 -7.19
CA PHE A 149 21.90 8.78 -8.38
C PHE A 149 21.58 10.28 -8.29
N ASP A 150 22.53 11.12 -8.72
CA ASP A 150 22.33 12.56 -8.83
C ASP A 150 21.35 12.92 -9.97
N ASP A 151 21.41 12.18 -11.09
CA ASP A 151 20.44 12.35 -12.18
C ASP A 151 19.13 11.64 -11.86
N HIS A 152 18.10 12.44 -11.55
CA HIS A 152 16.76 11.95 -11.26
C HIS A 152 16.15 11.09 -12.36
N LYS A 153 16.50 11.30 -13.64
CA LYS A 153 15.98 10.46 -14.73
C LYS A 153 16.59 9.06 -14.69
N THR A 154 17.89 8.97 -14.46
CA THR A 154 18.58 7.69 -14.29
C THR A 154 18.07 6.96 -13.05
N ALA A 155 17.91 7.68 -11.93
CA ALA A 155 17.31 7.14 -10.69
C ALA A 155 15.92 6.54 -10.95
N ALA A 156 15.03 7.30 -11.59
CA ALA A 156 13.66 6.88 -11.88
C ALA A 156 13.60 5.66 -12.80
N LYS A 157 14.50 5.57 -13.80
CA LYS A 157 14.58 4.40 -14.67
C LYS A 157 15.01 3.14 -13.92
N ALA A 158 16.06 3.23 -13.12
CA ALA A 158 16.56 2.10 -12.34
C ALA A 158 15.53 1.63 -11.30
N ALA A 159 15.00 2.56 -10.51
CA ALA A 159 13.97 2.28 -9.50
C ALA A 159 12.68 1.73 -10.13
N GLY A 160 12.26 2.31 -11.26
CA GLY A 160 11.07 1.87 -11.99
C GLY A 160 11.20 0.48 -12.58
N LEU A 161 12.37 0.11 -13.10
CA LEU A 161 12.63 -1.24 -13.60
C LEU A 161 12.54 -2.28 -12.47
N LEU A 162 13.14 -1.99 -11.31
CA LEU A 162 13.03 -2.84 -10.12
C LEU A 162 11.57 -2.99 -9.67
N ALA A 163 10.82 -1.88 -9.63
CA ALA A 163 9.41 -1.90 -9.26
C ALA A 163 8.58 -2.81 -10.18
N ILE A 164 8.75 -2.69 -11.50
CA ILE A 164 8.01 -3.49 -12.50
C ILE A 164 8.36 -4.96 -12.39
N VAL A 165 9.65 -5.31 -12.37
CA VAL A 165 10.08 -6.71 -12.27
C VAL A 165 9.61 -7.32 -10.95
N GLY A 166 9.70 -6.57 -9.85
CA GLY A 166 9.28 -7.02 -8.52
C GLY A 166 7.78 -7.31 -8.39
N VAL A 167 6.93 -6.87 -9.34
CA VAL A 167 5.50 -7.24 -9.35
C VAL A 167 5.30 -8.75 -9.35
N ILE A 168 6.25 -9.52 -9.89
CA ILE A 168 6.21 -10.99 -9.87
C ILE A 168 6.14 -11.56 -8.45
N ASN A 169 6.61 -10.82 -7.43
CA ASN A 169 6.52 -11.25 -6.04
C ASN A 169 5.08 -11.23 -5.50
N ILE A 170 4.20 -10.39 -6.06
CA ILE A 170 2.79 -10.26 -5.62
C ILE A 170 1.98 -11.56 -5.81
N PRO A 171 1.96 -12.21 -7.00
CA PRO A 171 1.30 -13.50 -7.14
C PRO A 171 1.96 -14.58 -6.29
N ILE A 172 3.28 -14.52 -6.06
CA ILE A 172 3.97 -15.46 -5.14
C ILE A 172 3.42 -15.30 -3.72
N ILE A 173 3.28 -14.08 -3.21
CA ILE A 173 2.66 -13.84 -1.89
C ILE A 173 1.23 -14.34 -1.86
N HIS A 174 0.41 -13.98 -2.85
CA HIS A 174 -1.02 -14.31 -2.86
C HIS A 174 -1.28 -15.82 -2.91
N PHE A 175 -0.63 -16.51 -3.85
CA PHE A 175 -0.79 -17.94 -4.06
C PHE A 175 0.14 -18.80 -3.19
N SER A 176 0.99 -18.20 -2.36
CA SER A 176 1.89 -18.94 -1.45
C SER A 176 1.15 -19.96 -0.58
N VAL A 177 -0.09 -19.65 -0.19
CA VAL A 177 -0.95 -20.51 0.64
C VAL A 177 -1.58 -21.68 -0.13
N GLU A 178 -1.58 -21.62 -1.46
CA GLU A 178 -2.07 -22.69 -2.33
C GLU A 178 -0.93 -23.55 -2.89
N TRP A 179 0.21 -22.92 -3.18
CA TRP A 179 1.36 -23.58 -3.81
C TRP A 179 2.25 -24.32 -2.82
N TRP A 180 2.27 -23.94 -1.54
CA TRP A 180 3.09 -24.60 -0.51
C TRP A 180 2.32 -24.94 0.76
N ASN A 181 2.85 -25.93 1.49
CA ASN A 181 2.42 -26.20 2.86
C ASN A 181 2.88 -25.05 3.76
N THR A 182 1.92 -24.33 4.33
CA THR A 182 2.16 -23.18 5.22
C THR A 182 1.27 -23.27 6.46
N LEU A 183 1.70 -22.62 7.54
CA LEU A 183 0.87 -22.40 8.73
C LEU A 183 -0.28 -21.42 8.47
N HIS A 184 -0.19 -20.64 7.39
CA HIS A 184 -1.18 -19.64 7.04
C HIS A 184 -2.42 -20.30 6.45
N GLN A 185 -3.58 -19.90 6.96
CA GLN A 185 -4.86 -20.31 6.38
C GLN A 185 -5.03 -19.69 4.98
N GLY A 186 -5.66 -20.45 4.08
CA GLY A 186 -6.05 -19.95 2.76
C GLY A 186 -6.99 -18.72 2.86
N ALA A 187 -7.04 -17.91 1.80
CA ALA A 187 -7.78 -16.65 1.82
C ALA A 187 -9.27 -16.83 2.17
N THR A 188 -9.71 -16.21 3.26
CA THR A 188 -11.09 -16.28 3.78
C THR A 188 -12.09 -15.49 2.91
N ILE A 189 -11.60 -14.47 2.19
CA ILE A 189 -12.40 -13.47 1.44
C ILE A 189 -12.63 -13.87 -0.03
N THR A 190 -11.77 -14.68 -0.65
CA THR A 190 -11.86 -15.00 -2.09
C THR A 190 -12.98 -15.98 -2.45
N LYS A 191 -13.67 -16.56 -1.45
CA LYS A 191 -14.84 -17.42 -1.67
C LYS A 191 -16.13 -16.59 -1.68
N PHE A 192 -16.35 -15.83 -2.77
CA PHE A 192 -17.53 -14.97 -2.96
C PHE A 192 -18.89 -15.70 -2.79
N ALA A 193 -18.93 -17.02 -3.00
CA ALA A 193 -20.16 -17.81 -2.85
C ALA A 193 -20.50 -18.17 -1.38
N LYS A 194 -19.50 -18.21 -0.49
CA LYS A 194 -19.63 -18.45 0.97
C LYS A 194 -18.39 -17.88 1.66
N PRO A 195 -18.43 -16.65 2.20
CA PRO A 195 -17.38 -16.17 3.08
C PRO A 195 -17.21 -17.20 4.20
N SER A 196 -15.97 -17.59 4.49
CA SER A 196 -15.68 -18.54 5.57
C SER A 196 -15.74 -17.89 6.96
N MET A 197 -16.21 -16.64 7.00
CA MET A 197 -16.26 -15.75 8.15
C MET A 197 -17.70 -15.24 8.32
N SER A 198 -18.16 -15.10 9.56
CA SER A 198 -19.47 -14.52 9.86
C SER A 198 -19.56 -13.07 9.37
N THR A 199 -20.76 -12.60 9.05
CA THR A 199 -20.99 -11.21 8.60
C THR A 199 -20.54 -10.19 9.64
N ASP A 200 -20.70 -10.52 10.92
CA ASP A 200 -20.34 -9.65 12.05
C ASP A 200 -18.82 -9.47 12.19
N MET A 201 -18.04 -10.44 11.72
CA MET A 201 -16.59 -10.32 11.63
C MET A 201 -16.13 -9.70 10.30
N LEU A 202 -16.87 -9.93 9.20
CA LEU A 202 -16.49 -9.51 7.85
C LEU A 202 -16.65 -8.00 7.61
N TRP A 203 -17.79 -7.41 8.01
CA TRP A 203 -18.03 -5.98 7.79
C TRP A 203 -16.98 -5.06 8.41
N PRO A 204 -16.60 -5.21 9.69
CA PRO A 204 -15.52 -4.40 10.25
C PRO A 204 -14.18 -4.59 9.53
N LEU A 205 -13.92 -5.79 8.99
CA LEU A 205 -12.72 -6.04 8.19
C LEU A 205 -12.77 -5.28 6.87
N LEU A 206 -13.88 -5.33 6.13
CA LEU A 206 -14.06 -4.58 4.88
C LEU A 206 -13.94 -3.07 5.10
N LEU A 207 -14.53 -2.53 6.18
CA LEU A 207 -14.39 -1.12 6.53
C LEU A 207 -12.92 -0.73 6.76
N ASN A 208 -12.13 -1.55 7.46
CA ASN A 208 -10.71 -1.29 7.62
C ASN A 208 -9.93 -1.44 6.31
N ILE A 209 -10.27 -2.41 5.44
CA ILE A 209 -9.64 -2.55 4.11
C ILE A 209 -9.85 -1.28 3.29
N PHE A 210 -11.08 -0.76 3.20
CA PHE A 210 -11.35 0.49 2.48
C PHE A 210 -10.77 1.70 3.20
N GLY A 211 -10.82 1.75 4.53
CA GLY A 211 -10.20 2.81 5.32
C GLY A 211 -8.69 2.93 5.09
N TYR A 212 -7.98 1.80 5.04
CA TYR A 212 -6.55 1.74 4.73
C TYR A 212 -6.27 2.14 3.28
N ALA A 213 -7.20 1.89 2.34
CA ALA A 213 -7.12 2.36 0.96
C ALA A 213 -7.11 3.89 0.89
N PHE A 214 -8.07 4.52 1.57
CA PHE A 214 -8.15 5.97 1.64
C PHE A 214 -6.94 6.54 2.39
N PHE A 215 -6.49 5.90 3.47
CA PHE A 215 -5.29 6.31 4.20
C PHE A 215 -4.03 6.25 3.32
N PHE A 216 -3.84 5.16 2.57
CA PHE A 216 -2.80 5.07 1.55
C PHE A 216 -2.88 6.23 0.56
N GLY A 217 -4.08 6.55 0.07
CA GLY A 217 -4.32 7.71 -0.80
C GLY A 217 -3.95 9.05 -0.14
N VAL A 218 -4.32 9.28 1.13
CA VAL A 218 -3.97 10.49 1.89
C VAL A 218 -2.46 10.66 1.97
N VAL A 219 -1.75 9.65 2.48
CA VAL A 219 -0.30 9.75 2.69
C VAL A 219 0.41 9.89 1.35
N THR A 220 -0.01 9.15 0.33
CA THR A 220 0.54 9.26 -1.02
C THR A 220 0.31 10.65 -1.62
N MET A 221 -0.88 11.24 -1.46
CA MET A 221 -1.16 12.60 -1.94
C MET A 221 -0.30 13.65 -1.24
N ILE A 222 -0.08 13.52 0.08
CA ILE A 222 0.81 14.42 0.82
C ILE A 222 2.25 14.28 0.32
N SER A 223 2.76 13.04 0.24
CA SER A 223 4.10 12.76 -0.25
C SER A 223 4.31 13.24 -1.69
N LEU A 224 3.33 13.01 -2.58
CA LEU A 224 3.39 13.46 -3.97
C LEU A 224 3.38 14.98 -4.08
N ARG A 225 2.57 15.67 -3.27
CA ARG A 225 2.58 17.14 -3.24
C ARG A 225 3.95 17.67 -2.82
N ASN A 226 4.56 17.08 -1.80
CA ASN A 226 5.92 17.44 -1.38
C ASN A 226 6.93 17.19 -2.50
N GLU A 227 6.86 16.03 -3.15
CA GLU A 227 7.74 15.68 -4.28
C GLU A 227 7.59 16.66 -5.45
N ILE A 228 6.36 17.07 -5.77
CA ILE A 228 6.09 18.08 -6.79
C ILE A 228 6.72 19.42 -6.43
N LEU A 229 6.55 19.88 -5.18
CA LEU A 229 7.12 21.14 -4.71
C LEU A 229 8.65 21.13 -4.75
N LEU A 230 9.28 20.02 -4.37
CA LEU A 230 10.74 19.88 -4.40
C LEU A 230 11.29 19.98 -5.83
N ARG A 231 10.74 19.20 -6.77
CA ARG A 231 11.26 19.14 -8.16
C ARG A 231 10.86 20.36 -9.01
N GLU A 232 9.73 21.00 -8.73
CA GLU A 232 9.26 22.18 -9.47
C GLU A 232 9.47 23.50 -8.69
N SER A 233 10.29 23.50 -7.62
CA SER A 233 10.62 24.66 -6.78
C SER A 233 11.08 25.92 -7.53
N HIS A 234 11.69 25.74 -8.70
CA HIS A 234 12.14 26.83 -9.57
C HIS A 234 11.00 27.49 -10.38
N ARG A 235 9.81 26.87 -10.44
CA ARG A 235 8.68 27.37 -11.25
C ARG A 235 7.99 28.57 -10.58
N PRO A 236 7.48 29.54 -11.38
CA PRO A 236 6.78 30.71 -10.85
C PRO A 236 5.59 30.37 -9.94
N TRP A 237 4.74 29.41 -10.34
CA TRP A 237 3.57 29.01 -9.56
C TRP A 237 3.93 28.46 -8.18
N VAL A 238 5.06 27.77 -8.02
CA VAL A 238 5.53 27.28 -6.71
C VAL A 238 6.05 28.44 -5.86
N ARG A 239 6.81 29.35 -6.46
CA ARG A 239 7.34 30.54 -5.77
C ARG A 239 6.23 31.47 -5.27
N GLU A 240 5.09 31.51 -5.97
CA GLU A 240 3.90 32.26 -5.55
C GLU A 240 3.21 31.65 -4.32
N LEU A 241 3.33 30.34 -4.06
CA LEU A 241 2.73 29.71 -2.88
C LEU A 241 3.42 30.09 -1.55
N VAL A 242 4.64 30.62 -1.62
CA VAL A 242 5.46 30.98 -0.45
C VAL A 242 5.37 32.48 -0.13
N LYS A 243 4.76 33.28 -1.02
CA LYS A 243 4.53 34.71 -0.81
C LYS A 243 3.30 34.94 0.07
#